data_AF-A0A0D2V5N9-F1
#
_entry.id   AF-A0A0D2V5N9-F1
#
_cell.length_a   1.000
_cell.length_b   1.000
_cell.length_c   1.000
_cell.angle_alpha   90.00
_cell.angle_beta   90.00
_cell.angle_gamma   90.00
#
_symmetry.space_group_name_H-M   'P 1'
#
loop_
_entity.id
_entity.type
_entity.pdbx_description
1 polymer ?
#
loop_
_entity_poly.entity_id
_entity_poly.type
_entity_poly.pdbx_seq_one_letter_code
_entity_poly.pdbx_strand_id
1 'polypeptide(L)'
;MASRRLLSSLLRSTSRRSLSKSPSPTPRLPSPSPTRRPFPCPYFLSRDAEYSTSAAAAASAPSQPPPAKKGGKGKITDEFTGAGAIGQVCQVIGAVVDVRFDEGLPPILTALEVMDHSIRLVLEVAQHLGENMVRTIAMDGTEGLVRGQPVLNTGSPITVPVGRATLGRIINVIGEPIDEKGELKTDHFLPIHREAPAFVEQATEQQILVTGIKVVDLLAPYQRGGKIGLFGGAGVGKTVLIMELINNVAKAHGGFSVFAGVGERTREGNDLYREMIESGVIKLGEKQADSKCALVYGQMNEPPGARARVGLTGLTVAEHFRDAEGQDVLLFIDNIFRFTQPYMCLLMT
;
A
#
# COMPACT_ATOMS: atom_id res chain seq x y z
N MET A 1 63.48 -7.45 -59.12
CA MET A 1 62.82 -6.16 -58.85
C MET A 1 62.74 -6.00 -57.35
N ALA A 2 63.74 -5.44 -56.65
CA ALA A 2 64.00 -3.99 -56.47
C ALA A 2 62.68 -3.26 -56.14
N SER A 3 62.47 -2.60 -55.00
CA SER A 3 63.36 -1.72 -54.23
C SER A 3 62.70 -1.44 -52.86
N ARG A 4 63.39 -1.67 -51.73
CA ARG A 4 63.93 -0.65 -50.76
C ARG A 4 62.87 0.02 -49.87
N ARG A 5 63.07 0.36 -48.58
CA ARG A 5 64.10 0.25 -47.50
C ARG A 5 63.37 0.84 -46.26
N LEU A 6 63.30 0.19 -45.10
CA LEU A 6 64.29 0.17 -43.98
C LEU A 6 64.55 1.52 -43.27
N LEU A 7 64.47 1.44 -41.92
CA LEU A 7 65.27 2.12 -40.86
C LEU A 7 64.75 3.49 -40.36
N SER A 8 64.30 3.57 -39.08
CA SER A 8 65.09 3.86 -37.85
C SER A 8 65.42 5.36 -37.73
N SER A 9 65.54 6.08 -36.62
CA SER A 9 65.83 5.80 -35.21
C SER A 9 66.02 7.16 -34.50
N LEU A 10 65.79 7.22 -33.18
CA LEU A 10 66.50 8.03 -32.16
C LEU A 10 66.38 9.58 -32.20
N LEU A 11 65.76 10.23 -31.20
CA LEU A 11 66.36 10.68 -29.92
C LEU A 11 67.52 11.68 -30.05
N ARG A 12 67.27 12.97 -29.78
CA ARG A 12 67.81 13.79 -28.66
C ARG A 12 67.92 15.30 -28.99
N SER A 13 67.42 16.11 -28.05
CA SER A 13 68.01 17.37 -27.49
C SER A 13 68.21 18.58 -28.44
N THR A 14 67.97 19.86 -28.11
CA THR A 14 67.87 20.54 -26.81
C THR A 14 67.44 22.02 -26.99
N SER A 15 66.78 22.57 -25.96
CA SER A 15 66.97 23.93 -25.38
C SER A 15 66.37 25.18 -26.07
N ARG A 16 65.38 25.83 -25.41
CA ARG A 16 65.63 26.99 -24.52
C ARG A 16 64.37 27.54 -23.82
N ARG A 17 64.54 27.82 -22.52
CA ARG A 17 63.89 28.84 -21.62
C ARG A 17 62.41 28.61 -21.24
N SER A 18 61.95 28.78 -19.98
CA SER A 18 62.45 29.57 -18.85
C SER A 18 61.97 29.04 -17.49
N LEU A 19 62.72 29.38 -16.43
CA LEU A 19 62.44 29.20 -15.00
C LEU A 19 61.76 30.47 -14.42
N SER A 20 60.74 30.31 -13.58
CA SER A 20 60.44 31.18 -12.39
C SER A 20 59.33 30.49 -11.56
N LYS A 21 59.59 30.09 -10.31
CA LYS A 21 59.48 30.84 -9.03
C LYS A 21 58.06 31.36 -8.70
N SER A 22 57.44 30.69 -7.72
CA SER A 22 56.48 31.12 -6.66
C SER A 22 55.73 32.46 -6.78
N PRO A 23 54.47 32.50 -6.30
CA PRO A 23 54.24 33.29 -5.08
C PRO A 23 53.35 32.64 -4.00
N SER A 24 53.60 33.15 -2.80
CA SER A 24 53.02 33.08 -1.44
C SER A 24 51.60 32.55 -1.14
N PRO A 25 51.38 32.10 0.11
CA PRO A 25 50.11 31.58 0.63
C PRO A 25 49.18 32.70 1.12
N THR A 26 47.87 32.54 0.91
CA THR A 26 46.85 33.36 1.57
C THR A 26 46.39 32.72 2.89
N PRO A 27 46.08 33.52 3.93
CA PRO A 27 45.99 33.03 5.30
C PRO A 27 44.63 32.36 5.60
N ARG A 28 44.68 31.20 6.27
CA ARG A 28 43.53 30.59 6.95
C ARG A 28 43.13 31.47 8.14
N LEU A 29 41.87 31.89 8.18
CA LEU A 29 41.22 32.40 9.38
C LEU A 29 41.01 31.24 10.38
N PRO A 30 41.38 31.39 11.67
CA PRO A 30 41.15 30.35 12.67
C PRO A 30 39.71 30.39 13.20
N SER A 31 39.09 29.22 13.29
CA SER A 31 37.88 28.96 14.07
C SER A 31 38.18 29.12 15.57
N PRO A 32 37.36 29.81 16.37
CA PRO A 32 37.56 29.86 17.81
C PRO A 32 37.09 28.54 18.45
N SER A 33 37.99 27.89 19.17
CA SER A 33 37.68 26.85 20.15
C SER A 33 37.00 27.47 21.38
N PRO A 34 36.12 26.73 22.09
CA PRO A 34 35.50 27.24 23.31
C PRO A 34 36.50 27.12 24.47
N THR A 35 36.91 28.24 25.03
CA THR A 35 37.67 28.30 26.28
C THR A 35 36.74 28.12 27.48
N ARG A 36 37.15 27.19 28.35
CA ARG A 36 36.73 26.99 29.74
C ARG A 36 36.48 28.31 30.49
N ARG A 37 35.39 28.34 31.26
CA ARG A 37 35.30 29.09 32.52
C ARG A 37 35.03 28.12 33.68
N PRO A 38 35.52 28.41 34.90
CA PRO A 38 35.67 27.43 35.96
C PRO A 38 34.42 27.27 36.84
N PHE A 39 34.31 26.10 37.47
CA PHE A 39 33.35 25.76 38.53
C PHE A 39 33.48 26.68 39.76
N PRO A 40 32.43 26.72 40.59
CA PRO A 40 32.60 26.14 41.93
C PRO A 40 31.45 25.21 42.33
N CYS A 41 31.80 24.01 42.78
CA CYS A 41 31.06 23.23 43.79
C CYS A 41 31.49 23.75 45.19
N PRO A 42 30.93 23.33 46.36
CA PRO A 42 30.14 22.10 46.63
C PRO A 42 29.00 22.24 47.68
N TYR A 43 28.45 21.07 48.09
CA TYR A 43 27.62 20.72 49.27
C TYR A 43 26.10 20.66 49.03
N PHE A 44 25.50 19.46 48.86
CA PHE A 44 25.10 18.43 49.84
C PHE A 44 23.83 18.78 50.65
N LEU A 45 22.92 17.78 50.66
CA LEU A 45 21.85 17.48 51.61
C LEU A 45 20.41 18.01 51.33
N SER A 46 19.55 17.01 51.12
CA SER A 46 18.19 16.86 51.67
C SER A 46 17.07 17.72 51.11
N ARG A 47 16.14 17.10 50.36
CA ARG A 47 14.73 17.13 50.77
C ARG A 47 13.88 16.08 50.07
N ASP A 48 13.05 15.49 50.92
CA ASP A 48 12.23 14.31 50.75
C ASP A 48 11.07 14.48 49.76
N ALA A 49 10.56 13.30 49.39
CA ALA A 49 9.29 13.09 48.74
C ALA A 49 8.13 13.74 49.52
N GLU A 50 7.34 14.55 48.83
CA GLU A 50 5.99 14.90 49.26
C GLU A 50 4.99 14.21 48.32
N TYR A 51 4.60 13.00 48.74
CA TYR A 51 3.35 12.37 48.31
C TYR A 51 2.21 13.21 48.91
N SER A 52 1.63 14.10 48.11
CA SER A 52 0.42 14.81 48.50
C SER A 52 -0.77 13.87 48.40
N THR A 53 -1.19 13.39 49.58
CA THR A 53 -2.45 12.71 49.83
C THR A 53 -3.58 13.75 49.72
N SER A 54 -4.30 13.75 48.60
CA SER A 54 -5.59 14.43 48.54
C SER A 54 -6.70 13.43 48.87
N ALA A 55 -7.52 13.86 49.82
CA ALA A 55 -8.45 13.09 50.60
C ALA A 55 -9.59 12.46 49.79
N ALA A 56 -10.08 11.34 50.32
CA ALA A 56 -11.28 10.64 49.88
C ALA A 56 -12.48 11.59 49.82
N ALA A 57 -12.92 11.91 48.60
CA ALA A 57 -14.23 12.47 48.35
C ALA A 57 -15.29 11.37 48.54
N ALA A 58 -16.36 11.73 49.24
CA ALA A 58 -17.48 10.86 49.59
C ALA A 58 -18.10 10.18 48.36
N ALA A 59 -18.39 8.89 48.50
CA ALA A 59 -19.05 8.07 47.49
C ALA A 59 -20.44 8.62 47.15
N SER A 60 -20.65 9.02 45.91
CA SER A 60 -21.97 9.17 45.31
C SER A 60 -22.52 7.80 44.90
N ALA A 61 -23.81 7.58 45.16
CA ALA A 61 -24.51 6.33 44.85
C ALA A 61 -24.49 6.01 43.33
N PRO A 62 -24.50 4.72 42.94
CA PRO A 62 -24.39 4.32 41.55
C PRO A 62 -25.65 4.73 40.76
N SER A 63 -25.49 5.65 39.82
CA SER A 63 -26.51 5.95 38.81
C SER A 63 -26.63 4.76 37.85
N GLN A 64 -27.85 4.25 37.70
CA GLN A 64 -28.19 3.16 36.78
C GLN A 64 -27.73 3.49 35.34
N PRO A 65 -27.17 2.53 34.59
CA PRO A 65 -26.85 2.75 33.18
C PRO A 65 -28.14 2.97 32.38
N PRO A 66 -28.19 3.94 31.45
CA PRO A 66 -29.34 4.13 30.59
C PRO A 66 -29.57 2.84 29.76
N PRO A 67 -30.84 2.51 29.44
CA PRO A 67 -31.15 1.26 28.76
C PRO A 67 -30.43 1.19 27.41
N ALA A 68 -29.80 0.04 27.17
CA ALA A 68 -29.08 -0.28 25.95
C ALA A 68 -29.97 0.00 24.72
N LYS A 69 -29.61 1.04 23.95
CA LYS A 69 -30.12 1.19 22.58
C LYS A 69 -29.57 0.00 21.79
N LYS A 70 -30.47 -0.92 21.46
CA LYS A 70 -30.23 -2.04 20.55
C LYS A 70 -29.44 -1.53 19.35
N GLY A 71 -28.34 -2.23 19.05
CA GLY A 71 -27.42 -1.91 17.98
C GLY A 71 -28.17 -1.56 16.70
N GLY A 72 -28.02 -0.31 16.28
CA GLY A 72 -28.36 0.07 14.92
C GLY A 72 -27.40 -0.68 14.01
N LYS A 73 -27.91 -1.70 13.31
CA LYS A 73 -27.35 -2.05 12.02
C LYS A 73 -27.27 -0.74 11.25
N GLY A 74 -26.07 -0.27 10.96
CA GLY A 74 -25.85 0.81 10.01
C GLY A 74 -26.35 0.34 8.65
N LYS A 75 -27.66 0.42 8.42
CA LYS A 75 -28.19 0.49 7.07
C LYS A 75 -27.66 1.82 6.55
N ILE A 76 -26.69 1.75 5.66
CA ILE A 76 -26.47 2.80 4.67
C ILE A 76 -27.86 3.08 4.10
N THR A 77 -28.39 4.25 4.38
CA THR A 77 -29.73 4.65 3.96
C THR A 77 -29.75 4.69 2.44
N ASP A 78 -30.47 3.76 1.81
CA ASP A 78 -30.77 3.68 0.38
C ASP A 78 -31.47 4.95 -0.18
N GLU A 79 -31.79 5.93 0.66
CA GLU A 79 -32.52 7.14 0.26
C GLU A 79 -31.63 8.23 -0.38
N PHE A 80 -30.29 8.04 -0.39
CA PHE A 80 -29.33 8.93 -1.06
C PHE A 80 -28.42 8.23 -2.07
N THR A 81 -28.61 6.93 -2.32
CA THR A 81 -27.92 6.23 -3.40
C THR A 81 -28.65 6.57 -4.70
N GLY A 82 -28.24 7.66 -5.36
CA GLY A 82 -28.64 7.99 -6.74
C GLY A 82 -28.09 6.97 -7.74
N ALA A 83 -28.27 5.67 -7.47
CA ALA A 83 -27.83 4.57 -8.32
C ALA A 83 -28.49 4.70 -9.69
N GLY A 84 -27.70 4.66 -10.75
CA GLY A 84 -28.16 4.93 -12.10
C GLY A 84 -28.29 6.41 -12.47
N ALA A 85 -27.98 7.35 -11.56
CA ALA A 85 -27.85 8.76 -11.92
C ALA A 85 -26.68 8.94 -12.89
N ILE A 86 -26.91 9.76 -13.92
CA ILE A 86 -25.92 10.07 -14.94
C ILE A 86 -25.36 11.46 -14.64
N GLY A 87 -24.05 11.52 -14.42
CA GLY A 87 -23.29 12.75 -14.31
C GLY A 87 -22.59 13.10 -15.61
N GLN A 88 -22.01 14.29 -15.68
CA GLN A 88 -21.20 14.77 -16.80
C GLN A 88 -19.83 15.21 -16.33
N VAL A 89 -18.79 14.83 -17.06
CA VAL A 89 -17.41 15.27 -16.78
C VAL A 89 -17.29 16.78 -17.00
N CYS A 90 -16.90 17.53 -15.98
CA CYS A 90 -16.72 18.98 -16.07
C CYS A 90 -15.25 19.35 -16.28
N GLN A 91 -14.35 18.74 -15.52
CA GLN A 91 -12.93 19.06 -15.53
C GLN A 91 -12.09 17.80 -15.32
N VAL A 92 -10.93 17.75 -15.97
CA VAL A 92 -9.96 16.65 -15.86
C VAL A 92 -8.59 17.28 -15.57
N ILE A 93 -7.98 16.93 -14.44
CA ILE A 93 -6.65 17.36 -14.02
C ILE A 93 -5.84 16.11 -13.65
N GLY A 94 -5.10 15.57 -14.61
CA GLY A 94 -4.36 14.33 -14.40
C GLY A 94 -5.31 13.20 -13.96
N ALA A 95 -5.04 12.60 -12.79
CA ALA A 95 -5.86 11.54 -12.19
C ALA A 95 -7.11 12.05 -11.44
N VAL A 96 -7.28 13.36 -11.30
CA VAL A 96 -8.44 13.96 -10.64
C VAL A 96 -9.46 14.38 -11.69
N VAL A 97 -10.70 13.91 -11.56
CA VAL A 97 -11.79 14.20 -12.50
C VAL A 97 -12.96 14.76 -11.72
N ASP A 98 -13.41 15.95 -12.08
CA ASP A 98 -14.58 16.58 -11.48
C ASP A 98 -15.81 16.26 -12.34
N VAL A 99 -16.83 15.69 -11.72
CA VAL A 99 -18.08 15.23 -12.35
C VAL A 99 -19.24 16.00 -11.74
N ARG A 100 -20.14 16.53 -12.58
CA ARG A 100 -21.37 17.22 -12.13
C ARG A 100 -22.56 16.30 -12.31
N PHE A 101 -23.40 16.22 -11.29
CA PHE A 101 -24.67 15.50 -11.31
C PHE A 101 -25.81 16.50 -11.31
N ASP A 102 -26.85 16.29 -12.12
CA ASP A 102 -28.02 17.18 -12.11
C ASP A 102 -28.93 16.83 -10.92
N GLU A 103 -29.14 15.52 -10.68
CA GLU A 103 -29.88 14.97 -9.53
C GLU A 103 -29.14 13.74 -8.97
N GLY A 104 -29.31 13.45 -7.68
CA GLY A 104 -28.77 12.24 -7.05
C GLY A 104 -27.25 12.26 -6.85
N LEU A 105 -26.76 13.16 -5.99
CA LEU A 105 -25.34 13.28 -5.68
C LEU A 105 -24.80 11.98 -5.04
N PRO A 106 -23.82 11.29 -5.65
CA PRO A 106 -23.26 10.06 -5.08
C PRO A 106 -22.54 10.35 -3.76
N PRO A 107 -22.63 9.47 -2.76
CA PRO A 107 -21.87 9.63 -1.54
C PRO A 107 -20.36 9.46 -1.77
N ILE A 108 -19.56 9.93 -0.82
CA ILE A 108 -18.10 9.74 -0.83
C ILE A 108 -17.79 8.23 -0.84
N LEU A 109 -16.72 7.85 -1.53
CA LEU A 109 -16.25 6.48 -1.77
C LEU A 109 -17.06 5.66 -2.78
N THR A 110 -18.09 6.26 -3.39
CA THR A 110 -18.86 5.59 -4.45
C THR A 110 -18.05 5.45 -5.73
N ALA A 111 -18.19 4.32 -6.42
CA ALA A 111 -17.62 4.08 -7.74
C ALA A 111 -18.55 4.64 -8.83
N LEU A 112 -17.95 5.36 -9.77
CA LEU A 112 -18.60 5.85 -10.97
C LEU A 112 -17.92 5.21 -12.19
N GLU A 113 -18.70 4.90 -13.22
CA GLU A 113 -18.19 4.33 -14.46
C GLU A 113 -18.35 5.33 -15.60
N VAL A 114 -17.27 5.63 -16.30
CA VAL A 114 -17.32 6.50 -17.49
C VAL A 114 -17.88 5.69 -18.66
N MET A 115 -18.96 6.19 -19.26
CA MET A 115 -19.56 5.57 -20.44
C MET A 115 -18.76 5.92 -21.70
N ASP A 116 -18.83 5.05 -22.71
CA ASP A 116 -18.20 5.23 -24.03
C ASP A 116 -16.68 5.44 -24.00
N HIS A 117 -15.99 4.87 -23.02
CA HIS A 117 -14.54 4.83 -22.97
C HIS A 117 -13.97 3.51 -23.53
N SER A 118 -12.75 3.56 -24.09
CA SER A 118 -12.10 2.41 -24.71
C SER A 118 -11.74 1.31 -23.71
N ILE A 119 -11.47 1.71 -22.47
CA ILE A 119 -11.17 0.84 -21.34
C ILE A 119 -12.25 1.12 -20.29
N ARG A 120 -12.55 0.14 -19.42
CA ARG A 120 -13.45 0.37 -18.29
C ARG A 120 -12.78 1.31 -17.29
N LEU A 121 -13.10 2.61 -17.39
CA LEU A 121 -12.56 3.63 -16.50
C LEU A 121 -13.51 3.84 -15.32
N VAL A 122 -13.03 3.43 -14.14
CA VAL A 122 -13.73 3.63 -12.87
C VAL A 122 -13.15 4.86 -12.16
N LEU A 123 -14.03 5.71 -11.67
CA LEU A 123 -13.72 6.89 -10.86
C LEU A 123 -14.27 6.69 -9.45
N GLU A 124 -13.49 6.98 -8.42
CA GLU A 124 -13.96 6.93 -7.04
C GLU A 124 -14.22 8.35 -6.52
N VAL A 125 -15.40 8.59 -5.95
CA VAL A 125 -15.74 9.89 -5.34
C VAL A 125 -14.92 10.13 -4.08
N ALA A 126 -14.13 11.21 -4.06
CA ALA A 126 -13.27 11.57 -2.92
C ALA A 126 -13.85 12.73 -2.09
N GLN A 127 -14.49 13.71 -2.74
CA GLN A 127 -15.01 14.90 -2.07
C GLN A 127 -16.19 15.50 -2.82
N HIS A 128 -17.09 16.18 -2.12
CA HIS A 128 -18.12 17.03 -2.72
C HIS A 128 -17.62 18.48 -2.75
N LEU A 129 -17.59 19.11 -3.93
CA LEU A 129 -17.10 20.47 -4.11
C LEU A 129 -18.19 21.54 -3.88
N GLY A 130 -19.47 21.15 -3.97
CA GLY A 130 -20.62 22.07 -4.03
C GLY A 130 -21.18 22.16 -5.45
N GLU A 131 -22.29 22.88 -5.65
CA GLU A 131 -22.94 23.05 -6.97
C GLU A 131 -23.22 21.72 -7.69
N ASN A 132 -23.60 20.69 -6.93
CA ASN A 132 -23.79 19.31 -7.38
C ASN A 132 -22.57 18.70 -8.12
N MET A 133 -21.37 19.17 -7.81
CA MET A 133 -20.11 18.65 -8.34
C MET A 133 -19.40 17.78 -7.31
N VAL A 134 -18.89 16.65 -7.78
CA VAL A 134 -18.04 15.74 -7.02
C VAL A 134 -16.65 15.68 -7.63
N ARG A 135 -15.65 15.67 -6.76
CA ARG A 135 -14.26 15.40 -7.11
C ARG A 135 -14.01 13.92 -7.01
N THR A 136 -13.54 13.34 -8.10
CA THR A 136 -13.26 11.91 -8.20
C THR A 136 -11.81 11.64 -8.53
N ILE A 137 -11.36 10.44 -8.16
CA ILE A 137 -10.03 9.94 -8.44
C ILE A 137 -10.16 8.79 -9.43
N ALA A 138 -9.46 8.90 -10.55
CA ALA A 138 -9.45 7.87 -11.58
C ALA A 138 -8.61 6.66 -11.17
N MET A 139 -9.15 5.46 -11.39
CA MET A 139 -8.45 4.20 -11.17
C MET A 139 -7.61 3.76 -12.39
N ASP A 140 -7.83 4.35 -13.56
CA ASP A 140 -7.01 4.11 -14.75
C ASP A 140 -6.60 5.44 -15.41
N GLY A 141 -5.80 5.39 -16.48
CA GLY A 141 -5.38 6.54 -17.25
C GLY A 141 -6.58 7.34 -17.75
N THR A 142 -6.55 8.67 -17.55
CA THR A 142 -7.62 9.59 -17.97
C THR A 142 -7.44 10.12 -19.39
N GLU A 143 -6.61 9.46 -20.20
CA GLU A 143 -6.33 9.88 -21.56
C GLU A 143 -7.57 9.66 -22.44
N GLY A 144 -7.96 10.68 -23.22
CA GLY A 144 -9.16 10.60 -24.06
C GLY A 144 -10.48 10.89 -23.34
N LEU A 145 -10.46 11.23 -22.06
CA LEU A 145 -11.63 11.82 -21.38
C LEU A 145 -11.94 13.20 -21.96
N VAL A 146 -13.20 13.39 -22.34
CA VAL A 146 -13.70 14.66 -22.89
C VAL A 146 -14.76 15.24 -21.94
N ARG A 147 -14.76 16.56 -21.81
CA ARG A 147 -15.78 17.28 -21.04
C ARG A 147 -17.17 17.04 -21.64
N GLY A 148 -18.16 16.79 -20.79
CA GLY A 148 -19.50 16.41 -21.16
C GLY A 148 -19.72 14.92 -21.35
N GLN A 149 -18.69 14.07 -21.22
CA GLN A 149 -18.87 12.62 -21.26
C GLN A 149 -19.80 12.16 -20.13
N PRO A 150 -20.74 11.23 -20.42
CA PRO A 150 -21.65 10.71 -19.41
C PRO A 150 -20.92 9.75 -18.46
N VAL A 151 -21.23 9.87 -17.18
CA VAL A 151 -20.67 9.07 -16.09
C VAL A 151 -21.80 8.44 -15.30
N LEU A 152 -21.82 7.11 -15.24
CA LEU A 152 -22.84 6.35 -14.52
C LEU A 152 -22.46 6.20 -13.04
N ASN A 153 -23.40 6.50 -12.16
CA ASN A 153 -23.26 6.17 -10.75
C ASN A 153 -23.64 4.69 -10.48
N THR A 154 -22.69 3.89 -9.99
CA THR A 154 -22.96 2.47 -9.65
C THR A 154 -23.77 2.33 -8.35
N GLY A 155 -23.79 3.36 -7.50
CA GLY A 155 -24.50 3.35 -6.21
C GLY A 155 -23.76 2.61 -5.09
N SER A 156 -22.64 1.95 -5.37
CA SER A 156 -21.80 1.28 -4.39
C SER A 156 -20.34 1.74 -4.49
N PRO A 157 -19.52 1.53 -3.45
CA PRO A 157 -18.07 1.62 -3.59
C PRO A 157 -17.54 0.62 -4.62
N ILE A 158 -16.25 0.72 -4.96
CA ILE A 158 -15.60 -0.27 -5.83
C ILE A 158 -15.77 -1.66 -5.20
N THR A 159 -16.43 -2.56 -5.92
CA THR A 159 -16.67 -3.94 -5.49
C THR A 159 -15.75 -4.89 -6.24
N VAL A 160 -15.13 -5.81 -5.50
CA VAL A 160 -14.17 -6.77 -6.04
C VAL A 160 -14.65 -8.20 -5.81
N PRO A 161 -14.35 -9.14 -6.73
CA PRO A 161 -14.70 -10.55 -6.55
C PRO A 161 -13.86 -11.13 -5.42
N VAL A 162 -14.50 -11.94 -4.57
CA VAL A 162 -13.86 -12.59 -3.43
C VAL A 162 -14.18 -14.09 -3.38
N GLY A 163 -13.45 -14.80 -2.53
CA GLY A 163 -13.63 -16.24 -2.31
C GLY A 163 -12.60 -17.08 -3.06
N ARG A 164 -12.77 -18.41 -2.98
CA ARG A 164 -11.77 -19.39 -3.46
C ARG A 164 -11.44 -19.30 -4.93
N ALA A 165 -12.34 -18.76 -5.76
CA ALA A 165 -12.06 -18.58 -7.19
C ALA A 165 -10.99 -17.51 -7.47
N THR A 166 -10.67 -16.66 -6.50
CA THR A 166 -9.54 -15.70 -6.58
C THR A 166 -8.18 -16.37 -6.34
N LEU A 167 -8.15 -17.59 -5.79
CA LEU A 167 -6.90 -18.31 -5.54
C LEU A 167 -6.23 -18.73 -6.86
N GLY A 168 -4.93 -18.47 -6.94
CA GLY A 168 -4.10 -18.71 -8.11
C GLY A 168 -4.32 -17.75 -9.27
N ARG A 169 -5.15 -16.71 -9.07
CA ARG A 169 -5.48 -15.69 -10.06
C ARG A 169 -4.81 -14.37 -9.72
N ILE A 170 -4.68 -13.54 -10.74
CA ILE A 170 -4.15 -12.18 -10.61
C ILE A 170 -5.27 -11.19 -10.88
N ILE A 171 -5.58 -10.33 -9.90
CA ILE A 171 -6.59 -9.27 -10.02
C ILE A 171 -5.97 -7.88 -9.93
N ASN A 172 -6.58 -6.92 -10.63
CA ASN A 172 -6.25 -5.50 -10.51
C ASN A 172 -7.03 -4.82 -9.36
N VAL A 173 -6.88 -3.51 -9.22
CA VAL A 173 -7.55 -2.70 -8.19
C VAL A 173 -9.08 -2.77 -8.24
N ILE A 174 -9.68 -2.83 -9.43
CA ILE A 174 -11.14 -2.92 -9.64
C ILE A 174 -11.66 -4.36 -9.63
N GLY A 175 -10.79 -5.35 -9.40
CA GLY A 175 -11.17 -6.76 -9.28
C GLY A 175 -11.22 -7.54 -10.60
N GLU A 176 -10.75 -6.95 -11.70
CA GLU A 176 -10.69 -7.64 -12.99
C GLU A 176 -9.45 -8.54 -13.08
N PRO A 177 -9.57 -9.72 -13.70
CA PRO A 177 -8.44 -10.61 -13.88
C PRO A 177 -7.48 -10.11 -14.96
N ILE A 178 -6.18 -10.04 -14.64
CA ILE A 178 -5.11 -9.60 -15.56
C ILE A 178 -4.18 -10.74 -15.99
N ASP A 179 -4.56 -11.98 -15.75
CA ASP A 179 -3.76 -13.17 -16.03
C ASP A 179 -4.13 -13.91 -17.32
N GLU A 180 -4.98 -13.32 -18.16
CA GLU A 180 -5.44 -13.86 -19.46
C GLU A 180 -6.10 -15.25 -19.37
N LYS A 181 -6.55 -15.67 -18.17
CA LYS A 181 -7.17 -16.99 -17.93
C LYS A 181 -8.69 -16.97 -17.95
N GLY A 182 -9.27 -15.99 -18.63
CA GLY A 182 -10.71 -15.75 -18.69
C GLY A 182 -11.26 -15.11 -17.41
N GLU A 183 -12.59 -15.07 -17.30
CA GLU A 183 -13.26 -14.39 -16.20
C GLU A 183 -13.19 -15.16 -14.87
N LEU A 184 -13.40 -14.44 -13.76
CA LEU A 184 -13.51 -15.03 -12.43
C LEU A 184 -14.96 -15.49 -12.20
N LYS A 185 -15.15 -16.79 -11.96
CA LYS A 185 -16.46 -17.35 -11.61
C LYS A 185 -16.67 -17.21 -10.10
N THR A 186 -17.22 -16.07 -9.67
CA THR A 186 -17.52 -15.76 -8.27
C THR A 186 -18.91 -15.16 -8.13
N ASP A 187 -19.70 -15.68 -7.18
CA ASP A 187 -21.01 -15.12 -6.81
C ASP A 187 -20.89 -14.06 -5.70
N HIS A 188 -19.72 -13.94 -5.07
CA HIS A 188 -19.47 -13.05 -3.96
C HIS A 188 -18.62 -11.86 -4.39
N PHE A 189 -19.21 -10.67 -4.25
CA PHE A 189 -18.54 -9.39 -4.43
C PHE A 189 -18.58 -8.62 -3.11
N LEU A 190 -17.46 -8.01 -2.73
CA LEU A 190 -17.37 -7.18 -1.54
C LEU A 190 -16.82 -5.80 -1.88
N PRO A 191 -17.32 -4.73 -1.22
CA PRO A 191 -16.77 -3.39 -1.38
C PRO A 191 -15.38 -3.30 -0.75
N ILE A 192 -14.47 -2.55 -1.39
CA ILE A 192 -13.11 -2.33 -0.87
C ILE A 192 -13.04 -1.43 0.37
N HIS A 193 -14.08 -0.61 0.57
CA HIS A 193 -14.20 0.29 1.71
C HIS A 193 -15.07 -0.35 2.76
N ARG A 194 -14.47 -0.73 3.89
CA ARG A 194 -15.16 -1.31 5.05
C ARG A 194 -14.62 -0.68 6.33
N GLU A 195 -15.47 -0.61 7.34
CA GLU A 195 -15.04 -0.19 8.67
C GLU A 195 -14.14 -1.24 9.30
N ALA A 196 -13.19 -0.77 10.11
CA ALA A 196 -12.34 -1.66 10.87
C ALA A 196 -13.16 -2.46 11.90
N PRO A 197 -12.71 -3.69 12.26
CA PRO A 197 -13.38 -4.49 13.29
C PRO A 197 -13.56 -3.73 14.60
N ALA A 198 -14.73 -3.90 15.22
CA ALA A 198 -15.07 -3.18 16.44
C ALA A 198 -14.18 -3.62 17.61
N PHE A 199 -14.03 -2.77 18.63
CA PHE A 199 -13.20 -3.09 19.81
C PHE A 199 -13.62 -4.40 20.49
N VAL A 200 -14.91 -4.75 20.46
CA VAL A 200 -15.45 -5.99 21.05
C VAL A 200 -15.10 -7.26 20.26
N GLU A 201 -14.70 -7.12 18.99
CA GLU A 201 -14.32 -8.22 18.10
C GLU A 201 -12.80 -8.48 18.13
N GLN A 202 -12.04 -7.63 18.82
CA GLN A 202 -10.59 -7.76 18.91
C GLN A 202 -10.21 -8.89 19.86
N ALA A 203 -9.46 -9.87 19.35
CA ALA A 203 -8.94 -10.96 20.16
C ALA A 203 -7.87 -10.45 21.14
N THR A 204 -7.98 -10.86 22.40
CA THR A 204 -7.00 -10.54 23.46
C THR A 204 -5.89 -11.59 23.60
N GLU A 205 -6.02 -12.73 22.92
CA GLU A 205 -5.07 -13.83 23.02
C GLU A 205 -3.81 -13.56 22.19
N GLN A 206 -2.65 -13.75 22.82
CA GLN A 206 -1.35 -13.69 22.16
C GLN A 206 -0.87 -15.11 21.90
N GLN A 207 -0.99 -15.56 20.65
CA GLN A 207 -0.49 -16.86 20.20
C GLN A 207 0.71 -16.65 19.26
N ILE A 208 1.73 -17.50 19.37
CA ILE A 208 2.89 -17.48 18.47
C ILE A 208 2.54 -18.21 17.16
N LEU A 209 2.87 -17.59 16.03
CA LEU A 209 2.85 -18.20 14.71
C LEU A 209 4.25 -18.75 14.42
N VAL A 210 4.37 -20.08 14.37
CA VAL A 210 5.63 -20.75 14.07
C VAL A 210 5.89 -20.67 12.57
N THR A 211 6.98 -20.01 12.17
CA THR A 211 7.29 -19.76 10.75
C THR A 211 8.16 -20.84 10.13
N GLY A 212 8.88 -21.62 10.95
CA GLY A 212 9.90 -22.57 10.49
C GLY A 212 11.25 -21.91 10.17
N ILE A 213 11.35 -20.59 10.34
CA ILE A 213 12.57 -19.82 10.07
C ILE A 213 13.30 -19.58 11.39
N LYS A 214 14.43 -20.27 11.59
CA LYS A 214 15.19 -20.26 12.86
C LYS A 214 15.44 -18.86 13.43
N VAL A 215 15.84 -17.90 12.60
CA VAL A 215 16.15 -16.53 13.06
C VAL A 215 14.89 -15.79 13.52
N VAL A 216 13.77 -15.99 12.83
CA VAL A 216 12.48 -15.37 13.16
C VAL A 216 11.92 -16.02 14.42
N ASP A 217 11.80 -17.35 14.44
CA ASP A 217 11.20 -18.09 15.55
C ASP A 217 12.00 -17.94 16.86
N LEU A 218 13.32 -17.74 16.78
CA LEU A 218 14.18 -17.59 17.96
C LEU A 218 14.27 -16.15 18.47
N LEU A 219 14.46 -15.16 17.59
CA LEU A 219 14.76 -13.78 17.99
C LEU A 219 13.56 -12.85 17.96
N ALA A 220 12.63 -13.06 17.02
CA ALA A 220 11.50 -12.18 16.78
C ALA A 220 10.27 -13.01 16.36
N PRO A 221 9.71 -13.83 17.27
CA PRO A 221 8.60 -14.71 16.96
C PRO A 221 7.40 -13.91 16.51
N TYR A 222 6.73 -14.39 15.46
CA TYR A 222 5.54 -13.72 14.93
C TYR A 222 4.32 -14.03 15.78
N GLN A 223 3.47 -13.03 15.97
CA GLN A 223 2.19 -13.20 16.65
C GLN A 223 1.11 -13.53 15.62
N ARG A 224 0.28 -14.54 15.88
CA ARG A 224 -0.90 -14.85 15.07
C ARG A 224 -1.89 -13.67 15.13
N GLY A 225 -2.35 -13.21 13.96
CA GLY A 225 -3.16 -11.98 13.84
C GLY A 225 -2.38 -10.68 14.10
N GLY A 226 -1.06 -10.77 14.28
CA GLY A 226 -0.19 -9.62 14.46
C GLY A 226 0.14 -8.91 13.14
N LYS A 227 0.64 -7.68 13.26
CA LYS A 227 1.17 -6.90 12.13
C LYS A 227 2.69 -6.99 12.14
N ILE A 228 3.28 -7.44 11.03
CA ILE A 228 4.72 -7.65 10.90
C ILE A 228 5.27 -6.71 9.84
N GLY A 229 6.40 -6.06 10.13
CA GLY A 229 7.10 -5.19 9.19
C GLY A 229 8.41 -5.82 8.73
N LEU A 230 8.55 -6.04 7.42
CA LEU A 230 9.80 -6.49 6.80
C LEU A 230 10.59 -5.29 6.28
N PHE A 231 11.50 -4.78 7.11
CA PHE A 231 12.35 -3.65 6.76
C PHE A 231 13.60 -4.13 6.03
N GLY A 232 13.84 -3.60 4.84
CA GLY A 232 15.01 -3.97 4.05
C GLY A 232 15.16 -3.17 2.76
N GLY A 233 16.41 -2.95 2.35
CA GLY A 233 16.75 -2.31 1.08
C GLY A 233 16.38 -3.15 -0.14
N ALA A 234 16.68 -2.63 -1.33
CA ALA A 234 16.54 -3.41 -2.56
C ALA A 234 17.56 -4.57 -2.56
N GLY A 235 17.14 -5.76 -3.00
CA GLY A 235 18.05 -6.91 -3.18
C GLY A 235 18.44 -7.68 -1.91
N VAL A 236 17.91 -7.33 -0.73
CA VAL A 236 18.22 -8.05 0.53
C VAL A 236 17.46 -9.37 0.73
N GLY A 237 16.68 -9.80 -0.27
CA GLY A 237 15.92 -11.06 -0.21
C GLY A 237 14.55 -10.99 0.47
N LYS A 238 13.90 -9.81 0.56
CA LYS A 238 12.55 -9.66 1.14
C LYS A 238 11.52 -10.56 0.46
N THR A 239 11.50 -10.56 -0.88
CA THR A 239 10.57 -11.37 -1.67
C THR A 239 10.79 -12.86 -1.43
N VAL A 240 12.05 -13.29 -1.35
CA VAL A 240 12.42 -14.69 -1.04
C VAL A 240 11.91 -15.08 0.35
N LEU A 241 12.06 -14.21 1.34
CA LEU A 241 11.52 -14.44 2.68
C LEU A 241 9.98 -14.54 2.67
N ILE A 242 9.30 -13.69 1.90
CA ILE A 242 7.84 -13.72 1.76
C ILE A 242 7.38 -15.05 1.15
N MET A 243 8.02 -15.50 0.06
CA MET A 243 7.67 -16.76 -0.59
C MET A 243 7.89 -17.95 0.34
N GLU A 244 8.98 -17.95 1.09
CA GLU A 244 9.27 -19.01 2.06
C GLU A 244 8.25 -19.02 3.21
N LEU A 245 7.82 -17.85 3.69
CA LEU A 245 6.75 -17.72 4.69
C LEU A 245 5.42 -18.29 4.15
N ILE A 246 5.05 -17.94 2.90
CA ILE A 246 3.84 -18.47 2.25
C ILE A 246 3.92 -20.00 2.19
N ASN A 247 5.03 -20.54 1.73
CA ASN A 247 5.24 -21.98 1.57
C ASN A 247 5.16 -22.73 2.92
N ASN A 248 5.84 -22.23 3.96
CA ASN A 248 5.88 -22.88 5.26
C ASN A 248 4.55 -22.80 6.00
N VAL A 249 3.88 -21.64 5.97
CA VAL A 249 2.58 -21.48 6.64
C VAL A 249 1.48 -22.21 5.87
N ALA A 250 1.49 -22.21 4.54
CA ALA A 250 0.52 -22.98 3.75
C ALA A 250 0.63 -24.49 4.00
N LYS A 251 1.86 -25.01 4.18
CA LYS A 251 2.10 -26.44 4.49
C LYS A 251 1.77 -26.80 5.93
N ALA A 252 2.11 -25.96 6.90
CA ALA A 252 1.96 -26.26 8.32
C ALA A 252 0.56 -25.95 8.88
N HIS A 253 -0.05 -24.85 8.45
CA HIS A 253 -1.30 -24.33 9.01
C HIS A 253 -2.49 -24.43 8.06
N GLY A 254 -2.28 -24.83 6.80
CA GLY A 254 -3.37 -25.01 5.82
C GLY A 254 -4.08 -23.72 5.39
N GLY A 255 -3.59 -22.56 5.81
CA GLY A 255 -4.18 -21.25 5.56
C GLY A 255 -3.98 -20.74 4.13
N PHE A 256 -4.67 -19.64 3.83
CA PHE A 256 -4.56 -18.94 2.55
C PHE A 256 -3.63 -17.73 2.66
N SER A 257 -3.00 -17.37 1.55
CA SER A 257 -2.18 -16.18 1.44
C SER A 257 -2.77 -15.22 0.40
N VAL A 258 -2.69 -13.93 0.68
CA VAL A 258 -3.05 -12.87 -0.26
C VAL A 258 -1.83 -11.97 -0.41
N PHE A 259 -1.37 -11.79 -1.63
CA PHE A 259 -0.26 -10.90 -1.94
C PHE A 259 -0.80 -9.65 -2.65
N ALA A 260 -0.64 -8.50 -2.02
CA ALA A 260 -0.97 -7.19 -2.56
C ALA A 260 0.32 -6.46 -2.98
N GLY A 261 0.60 -6.45 -4.28
CA GLY A 261 1.71 -5.72 -4.89
C GLY A 261 1.33 -4.26 -5.15
N VAL A 262 1.59 -3.38 -4.18
CA VAL A 262 1.32 -1.95 -4.23
C VAL A 262 2.53 -1.20 -4.77
N GLY A 263 2.42 -0.68 -6.00
CA GLY A 263 3.45 0.14 -6.63
C GLY A 263 4.78 -0.58 -6.82
N GLU A 264 4.74 -1.90 -7.04
CA GLU A 264 5.89 -2.73 -7.36
C GLU A 264 6.18 -2.73 -8.86
N ARG A 265 7.40 -3.15 -9.23
CA ARG A 265 7.74 -3.27 -10.65
C ARG A 265 7.01 -4.46 -11.26
N THR A 266 6.50 -4.27 -12.47
CA THR A 266 5.87 -5.34 -13.27
C THR A 266 6.76 -6.58 -13.39
N ARG A 267 8.08 -6.38 -13.54
CA ARG A 267 9.05 -7.49 -13.57
C ARG A 267 9.07 -8.29 -12.27
N GLU A 268 9.12 -7.60 -11.12
CA GLU A 268 9.16 -8.25 -9.80
C GLU A 268 7.88 -9.04 -9.54
N GLY A 269 6.71 -8.51 -9.96
CA GLY A 269 5.45 -9.24 -9.92
C GLY A 269 5.41 -10.48 -10.82
N ASN A 270 5.89 -10.37 -12.06
CA ASN A 270 5.98 -11.51 -12.97
C ASN A 270 6.95 -12.59 -12.45
N ASP A 271 8.11 -12.19 -11.93
CA ASP A 271 9.11 -13.11 -11.39
C ASP A 271 8.52 -13.88 -10.19
N LEU A 272 7.84 -13.17 -9.27
CA LEU A 272 7.12 -13.76 -8.15
C LEU A 272 6.03 -14.75 -8.60
N TYR A 273 5.24 -14.39 -9.60
CA TYR A 273 4.19 -15.27 -10.12
C TYR A 273 4.74 -16.57 -10.70
N ARG A 274 5.83 -16.49 -11.48
CA ARG A 274 6.51 -17.68 -12.04
C ARG A 274 7.09 -18.56 -10.94
N GLU A 275 7.74 -17.96 -9.94
CA GLU A 275 8.31 -18.69 -8.81
C GLU A 275 7.23 -19.37 -7.95
N MET A 276 6.06 -18.74 -7.79
CA MET A 276 4.91 -19.36 -7.12
C MET A 276 4.32 -20.55 -7.91
N ILE A 277 4.40 -20.52 -9.24
CA ILE A 277 4.01 -21.66 -10.09
C ILE A 277 5.01 -22.80 -9.93
N GLU A 278 6.32 -22.49 -9.99
CA GLU A 278 7.40 -23.49 -9.88
C GLU A 278 7.45 -24.14 -8.50
N SER A 279 7.24 -23.36 -7.43
CA SER A 279 7.16 -23.88 -6.05
C SER A 279 5.87 -24.64 -5.75
N GLY A 280 4.88 -24.59 -6.63
CA GLY A 280 3.61 -25.29 -6.49
C GLY A 280 2.61 -24.64 -5.53
N VAL A 281 2.86 -23.39 -5.10
CA VAL A 281 1.93 -22.58 -4.31
C VAL A 281 0.72 -22.18 -5.16
N ILE A 282 0.98 -21.82 -6.43
CA ILE A 282 -0.03 -21.54 -7.44
C ILE A 282 -0.03 -22.70 -8.43
N LYS A 283 -1.19 -23.34 -8.62
CA LYS A 283 -1.37 -24.41 -9.60
C LYS A 283 -2.27 -23.93 -10.72
N LEU A 284 -1.95 -24.31 -11.95
CA LEU A 284 -2.69 -23.86 -13.14
C LEU A 284 -3.61 -24.95 -13.68
N GLY A 285 -4.62 -24.54 -14.47
CA GLY A 285 -5.56 -25.45 -15.13
C GLY A 285 -6.55 -26.09 -14.16
N GLU A 286 -6.82 -27.38 -14.32
CA GLU A 286 -7.78 -28.13 -13.49
C GLU A 286 -7.44 -28.14 -12.00
N LYS A 287 -6.16 -27.93 -11.66
CA LYS A 287 -5.66 -27.89 -10.28
C LYS A 287 -5.71 -26.49 -9.65
N GLN A 288 -6.32 -25.51 -10.32
CA GLN A 288 -6.37 -24.13 -9.80
C GLN A 288 -7.01 -24.05 -8.41
N ALA A 289 -8.03 -24.87 -8.15
CA ALA A 289 -8.72 -24.93 -6.86
C ALA A 289 -7.80 -25.28 -5.66
N ASP A 290 -6.65 -25.90 -5.92
CA ASP A 290 -5.67 -26.22 -4.89
C ASP A 290 -4.69 -25.08 -4.59
N SER A 291 -4.75 -23.98 -5.35
CA SER A 291 -3.86 -22.84 -5.16
C SER A 291 -4.06 -22.23 -3.78
N LYS A 292 -2.97 -21.78 -3.16
CA LYS A 292 -2.99 -21.27 -1.79
C LYS A 292 -2.79 -19.76 -1.71
N CYS A 293 -2.49 -19.10 -2.83
CA CYS A 293 -2.20 -17.68 -2.89
C CYS A 293 -3.13 -16.97 -3.88
N ALA A 294 -3.73 -15.85 -3.49
CA ALA A 294 -4.38 -14.89 -4.39
C ALA A 294 -3.46 -13.69 -4.61
N LEU A 295 -3.33 -13.23 -5.87
CA LEU A 295 -2.45 -12.11 -6.23
C LEU A 295 -3.28 -10.89 -6.61
N VAL A 296 -2.99 -9.76 -5.98
CA VAL A 296 -3.58 -8.45 -6.28
C VAL A 296 -2.44 -7.52 -6.67
N TYR A 297 -2.44 -7.00 -7.89
CA TYR A 297 -1.40 -6.08 -8.35
C TYR A 297 -1.97 -4.70 -8.67
N GLY A 298 -1.21 -3.69 -8.26
CA GLY A 298 -1.39 -2.31 -8.67
C GLY A 298 -0.02 -1.74 -8.94
N GLN A 299 0.43 -1.86 -10.18
CA GLN A 299 1.84 -1.72 -10.55
C GLN A 299 2.31 -0.26 -10.60
N MET A 300 3.63 -0.04 -10.73
CA MET A 300 4.19 1.32 -10.83
C MET A 300 3.72 2.14 -12.05
N ASN A 301 3.30 1.46 -13.13
CA ASN A 301 2.77 2.08 -14.35
C ASN A 301 1.32 2.55 -14.18
N GLU A 302 0.60 2.08 -13.17
CA GLU A 302 -0.78 2.48 -12.91
C GLU A 302 -0.86 3.87 -12.27
N PRO A 303 -1.97 4.60 -12.48
CA PRO A 303 -2.15 5.94 -11.92
C PRO A 303 -2.07 5.93 -10.39
N PRO A 304 -1.84 7.09 -9.76
CA PRO A 304 -1.82 7.18 -8.31
C PRO A 304 -3.12 6.71 -7.64
N GLY A 305 -4.28 6.85 -8.31
CA GLY A 305 -5.57 6.37 -7.78
C GLY A 305 -5.60 4.86 -7.55
N ALA A 306 -5.23 4.07 -8.57
CA ALA A 306 -5.13 2.61 -8.44
C ALA A 306 -4.18 2.18 -7.32
N ARG A 307 -2.98 2.76 -7.28
CA ARG A 307 -1.97 2.44 -6.26
C ARG A 307 -2.42 2.79 -4.84
N ALA A 308 -3.25 3.83 -4.68
CA ALA A 308 -3.82 4.21 -3.40
C ALA A 308 -4.92 3.25 -2.92
N ARG A 309 -5.54 2.46 -3.81
CA ARG A 309 -6.68 1.59 -3.48
C ARG A 309 -6.37 0.11 -3.54
N VAL A 310 -5.34 -0.30 -4.28
CA VAL A 310 -5.02 -1.73 -4.46
C VAL A 310 -4.70 -2.47 -3.16
N GLY A 311 -4.12 -1.79 -2.17
CA GLY A 311 -3.93 -2.35 -0.83
C GLY A 311 -5.25 -2.72 -0.15
N LEU A 312 -6.31 -1.95 -0.38
CA LEU A 312 -7.66 -2.22 0.14
C LEU A 312 -8.31 -3.39 -0.60
N THR A 313 -8.08 -3.53 -1.91
CA THR A 313 -8.53 -4.70 -2.67
C THR A 313 -7.93 -5.99 -2.10
N GLY A 314 -6.61 -6.01 -1.86
CA GLY A 314 -5.95 -7.14 -1.20
C GLY A 314 -6.47 -7.40 0.21
N LEU A 315 -6.72 -6.34 0.99
CA LEU A 315 -7.32 -6.46 2.32
C LEU A 315 -8.72 -7.11 2.24
N THR A 316 -9.56 -6.69 1.29
CA THR A 316 -10.93 -7.18 1.14
C THR A 316 -10.98 -8.67 0.82
N VAL A 317 -10.08 -9.14 -0.06
CA VAL A 317 -9.92 -10.58 -0.34
C VAL A 317 -9.49 -11.34 0.93
N ALA A 318 -8.54 -10.79 1.69
CA ALA A 318 -8.08 -11.40 2.94
C ALA A 318 -9.17 -11.43 4.03
N GLU A 319 -9.95 -10.35 4.14
CA GLU A 319 -11.07 -10.27 5.08
C GLU A 319 -12.17 -11.27 4.78
N HIS A 320 -12.44 -11.54 3.50
CA HIS A 320 -13.39 -12.58 3.13
C HIS A 320 -12.95 -13.96 3.65
N PHE A 321 -11.68 -14.32 3.48
CA PHE A 321 -11.15 -15.59 3.99
C PHE A 321 -11.15 -15.65 5.53
N ARG A 322 -10.95 -14.51 6.20
CA ARG A 322 -11.04 -14.40 7.67
C ARG A 322 -12.48 -14.54 8.16
N ASP A 323 -13.40 -13.75 7.62
CA ASP A 323 -14.77 -13.59 8.15
C ASP A 323 -15.71 -14.71 7.68
N ALA A 324 -15.64 -15.11 6.40
CA ALA A 324 -16.54 -16.08 5.81
C ALA A 324 -16.03 -17.53 5.94
N GLU A 325 -14.72 -17.76 5.73
CA GLU A 325 -14.13 -19.09 5.82
C GLU A 325 -13.50 -19.42 7.19
N GLY A 326 -13.32 -18.41 8.07
CA GLY A 326 -12.74 -18.60 9.40
C GLY A 326 -11.29 -19.14 9.38
N GLN A 327 -10.56 -18.90 8.30
CA GLN A 327 -9.21 -19.42 8.10
C GLN A 327 -8.15 -18.45 8.61
N ASP A 328 -6.96 -18.97 8.91
CA ASP A 328 -5.77 -18.15 9.08
C ASP A 328 -5.32 -17.62 7.72
N VAL A 329 -5.23 -16.30 7.62
CA VAL A 329 -4.86 -15.62 6.38
C VAL A 329 -3.56 -14.86 6.58
N LEU A 330 -2.63 -15.03 5.66
CA LEU A 330 -1.45 -14.18 5.55
C LEU A 330 -1.66 -13.13 4.48
N LEU A 331 -1.72 -11.86 4.88
CA LEU A 331 -1.74 -10.74 3.95
C LEU A 331 -0.33 -10.15 3.82
N PHE A 332 0.20 -10.15 2.61
CA PHE A 332 1.46 -9.50 2.27
C PHE A 332 1.18 -8.22 1.50
N ILE A 333 1.76 -7.10 1.94
CA ILE A 333 1.66 -5.81 1.26
C ILE A 333 3.07 -5.36 0.91
N ASP A 334 3.45 -5.52 -0.35
CA ASP A 334 4.73 -5.03 -0.88
C ASP A 334 4.42 -3.95 -1.92
N ASN A 335 4.68 -2.66 -1.71
CA ASN A 335 5.27 -2.03 -0.54
C ASN A 335 4.30 -1.05 0.11
N ILE A 336 4.07 -1.17 1.41
CA ILE A 336 3.19 -0.25 2.16
C ILE A 336 3.62 1.22 2.09
N PHE A 337 4.91 1.52 1.87
CA PHE A 337 5.36 2.89 1.64
C PHE A 337 4.81 3.49 0.32
N ARG A 338 4.59 2.64 -0.68
CA ARG A 338 3.97 3.03 -1.95
C ARG A 338 2.46 3.18 -1.84
N PHE A 339 1.86 2.79 -0.73
CA PHE A 339 0.46 3.12 -0.44
C PHE A 339 0.32 4.58 -0.03
N THR A 340 1.23 5.14 0.77
CA THR A 340 1.13 6.53 1.26
C THR A 340 1.56 7.58 0.22
N GLN A 341 2.55 7.27 -0.61
CA GLN A 341 3.07 8.21 -1.63
C GLN A 341 2.00 8.73 -2.61
N PRO A 342 1.10 7.89 -3.18
CA PRO A 342 0.02 8.34 -4.04
C PRO A 342 -0.95 9.30 -3.37
N TYR A 343 -1.28 9.11 -2.10
CA TYR A 343 -2.14 10.07 -1.37
C TYR A 343 -1.50 11.46 -1.31
N MET A 344 -0.18 11.54 -1.13
CA MET A 344 0.52 12.83 -1.19
C MET A 344 0.44 13.46 -2.57
N CYS A 345 0.56 12.66 -3.64
CA CYS A 345 0.44 13.16 -5.02
C CYS A 345 -0.98 13.68 -5.31
N LEU A 346 -2.01 12.99 -4.81
CA LEU A 346 -3.42 13.35 -4.98
C LEU A 346 -3.82 14.58 -4.15
N LEU A 347 -3.19 14.80 -2.99
CA LEU A 347 -3.42 15.98 -2.15
C LEU A 347 -2.73 17.25 -2.66
N MET A 348 -1.70 17.11 -3.50
CA MET A 348 -0.95 18.25 -4.07
C MET A 348 -1.55 18.79 -5.37
N THR A 349 -2.55 18.12 -5.93
CA THR A 349 -3.30 18.50 -7.14
C THR A 349 -4.68 19.03 -6.79
#